data_AF-A0A662UJF7-F1
#
_entry.id   AF-A0A662UJF7-F1
#
_cell.length_a   1.000
_cell.length_b   1.000
_cell.length_c   1.000
_cell.angle_alpha   90.00
_cell.angle_beta   90.00
_cell.angle_gamma   90.00
#
_symmetry.space_group_name_H-M   'P 1'
#
loop_
_entity.id
_entity.type
_entity.pdbx_description
1 polymer ?
#
loop_
_entity_poly.entity_id
_entity_poly.type
_entity_poly.pdbx_seq_one_letter_code
_entity_poly.pdbx_strand_id
1 'polypeptide(L)'
;MAMQDKDKLNEAKINQAMMLLEKIIGDSSVPRNIRRAAIEAMKMLRDPSLSPGVRAANAVSILDEVSQDPNMPMHARTAVWSIVAVLSTVKD
;
A
#
# COMPACT_ATOMS: atom_id res chain seq x y z
N MET A 1 19.03 0.84 20.86
CA MET A 1 19.43 1.54 19.62
C MET A 1 18.89 0.81 18.38
N ALA A 2 19.17 -0.48 18.17
CA ALA A 2 18.71 -1.24 16.98
C ALA A 2 17.19 -1.27 16.70
N MET A 3 16.34 -1.23 17.75
CA MET A 3 14.87 -1.27 17.57
C MET A 3 14.31 0.02 16.94
N GLN A 4 14.88 1.18 17.32
CA GLN A 4 14.43 2.48 16.80
C GLN A 4 14.77 2.68 15.32
N ASP A 5 15.80 2.01 14.82
CA ASP A 5 16.20 2.10 13.41
C ASP A 5 15.31 1.22 12.51
N LYS A 6 14.87 0.07 13.01
CA LYS A 6 13.92 -0.82 12.32
C LYS A 6 12.56 -0.17 12.13
N ASP A 7 12.04 0.46 13.19
CA ASP A 7 10.74 1.14 13.13
C ASP A 7 10.80 2.32 12.16
N LYS A 8 11.86 3.13 12.19
CA LYS A 8 12.08 4.21 11.21
C LYS A 8 12.15 3.68 9.77
N LEU A 9 12.81 2.56 9.54
CA LEU A 9 12.88 1.94 8.21
C LEU A 9 11.51 1.45 7.74
N ASN A 10 10.74 0.83 8.64
CA ASN A 10 9.36 0.40 8.36
C ASN A 10 8.46 1.59 8.00
N GLU A 11 8.54 2.68 8.77
CA GLU A 11 7.81 3.91 8.47
C GLU A 11 8.22 4.54 7.13
N ALA A 12 9.52 4.55 6.81
CA ALA A 12 10.00 5.04 5.51
C ALA A 12 9.42 4.24 4.34
N LYS A 13 9.35 2.90 4.46
CA LYS A 13 8.74 2.02 3.46
C LYS A 13 7.24 2.24 3.34
N ILE A 14 6.53 2.41 4.47
CA ILE A 14 5.10 2.72 4.49
C ILE A 14 4.83 4.07 3.81
N ASN A 15 5.64 5.09 4.11
CA ASN A 15 5.54 6.40 3.45
C ASN A 15 5.79 6.30 1.94
N GLN A 16 6.77 5.51 1.51
CA GLN A 16 7.00 5.23 0.09
C GLN A 16 5.77 4.58 -0.58
N ALA A 17 5.18 3.58 0.06
CA ALA A 17 3.96 2.93 -0.42
C ALA A 17 2.78 3.91 -0.50
N MET A 18 2.59 4.77 0.52
CA MET A 18 1.54 5.79 0.51
C MET A 18 1.69 6.78 -0.65
N MET A 19 2.90 7.25 -0.95
CA MET A 19 3.13 8.15 -2.09
C MET A 19 2.76 7.51 -3.44
N LEU A 20 2.97 6.20 -3.59
CA LEU A 20 2.56 5.47 -4.80
C LEU A 20 1.05 5.28 -4.85
N LEU A 21 0.40 4.99 -3.72
CA LEU A 21 -1.06 4.92 -3.62
C LEU A 21 -1.72 6.26 -3.97
N GLU A 22 -1.18 7.39 -3.52
CA GLU A 22 -1.69 8.73 -3.84
C GLU A 22 -1.74 8.97 -5.35
N LYS A 23 -0.74 8.49 -6.11
CA LYS A 23 -0.74 8.58 -7.57
C LYS A 23 -1.90 7.81 -8.19
N ILE A 24 -2.17 6.59 -7.72
CA ILE A 24 -3.30 5.77 -8.20
C ILE A 24 -4.63 6.46 -7.87
N ILE A 25 -4.75 7.01 -6.65
CA ILE A 25 -5.97 7.68 -6.19
C ILE A 25 -6.24 8.97 -6.99
N GLY A 26 -5.20 9.71 -7.35
CA GLY A 26 -5.30 10.93 -8.16
C GLY A 26 -5.51 10.69 -9.66
N ASP A 27 -5.33 9.47 -10.14
CA ASP A 27 -5.40 9.15 -11.56
C ASP A 27 -6.84 8.95 -12.05
N SER A 28 -7.35 9.90 -12.83
CA SER A 28 -8.70 9.83 -13.40
C SER A 28 -8.88 8.68 -14.40
N SER A 29 -7.79 8.17 -15.00
CA SER A 29 -7.82 7.03 -15.94
C SER A 29 -7.99 5.68 -15.25
N VAL A 30 -7.79 5.61 -13.93
CA VAL A 30 -7.97 4.39 -13.13
C VAL A 30 -9.45 4.22 -12.74
N PRO A 31 -10.08 3.05 -12.95
CA PRO A 31 -11.47 2.82 -12.54
C PRO A 31 -11.75 3.11 -11.05
N ARG A 32 -12.98 3.56 -10.77
CA ARG A 32 -13.40 4.04 -9.43
C ARG A 32 -13.22 2.99 -8.33
N ASN A 33 -13.52 1.72 -8.62
CA ASN A 33 -13.36 0.62 -7.67
C ASN A 33 -11.89 0.41 -7.28
N ILE A 34 -10.96 0.52 -8.23
CA ILE A 34 -9.52 0.40 -7.97
C ILE A 34 -9.02 1.57 -7.13
N ARG A 35 -9.45 2.79 -7.45
CA ARG A 35 -9.14 3.96 -6.61
C ARG A 35 -9.69 3.82 -5.19
N ARG A 36 -10.89 3.25 -5.03
CA ARG A 36 -11.46 2.98 -3.70
C ARG A 36 -10.61 1.98 -2.92
N ALA A 37 -10.19 0.87 -3.54
CA ALA A 37 -9.30 -0.09 -2.89
C ALA A 37 -7.98 0.55 -2.46
N ALA A 38 -7.38 1.42 -3.30
CA ALA A 38 -6.18 2.17 -2.94
C ALA A 38 -6.41 3.11 -1.73
N ILE A 39 -7.57 3.76 -1.64
CA ILE A 39 -7.96 4.57 -0.47
C ILE A 39 -8.09 3.71 0.78
N GLU A 40 -8.73 2.54 0.70
CA GLU A 40 -8.87 1.64 1.85
C GLU A 40 -7.50 1.11 2.31
N ALA A 41 -6.62 0.70 1.38
CA ALA A 41 -5.24 0.32 1.71
C ALA A 41 -4.48 1.46 2.40
N MET A 42 -4.66 2.71 1.93
CA MET A 42 -4.06 3.90 2.56
C MET A 42 -4.57 4.12 3.99
N LYS A 43 -5.85 3.87 4.27
CA LYS A 43 -6.39 3.95 5.63
C LYS A 43 -5.73 2.93 6.56
N MET A 44 -5.53 1.69 6.08
CA MET A 44 -4.84 0.66 6.86
C MET A 44 -3.41 1.07 7.22
N LEU A 45 -2.70 1.69 6.28
CA LEU A 45 -1.33 2.18 6.50
C LEU A 45 -1.24 3.34 7.50
N ARG A 46 -2.31 4.13 7.64
CA ARG A 46 -2.36 5.31 8.52
C ARG A 46 -2.90 5.04 9.91
N ASP A 47 -3.37 3.84 10.20
CA ASP A 47 -3.94 3.50 11.51
C ASP A 47 -2.84 3.45 12.59
N PRO A 48 -2.77 4.41 13.53
CA PRO A 48 -1.72 4.45 14.54
C PRO A 48 -1.92 3.40 15.64
N SER A 49 -3.08 2.73 15.70
CA SER A 49 -3.37 1.70 16.70
C SER A 49 -2.74 0.34 16.38
N LEU A 50 -2.26 0.17 15.15
CA LEU A 50 -1.70 -1.08 14.63
C LEU A 50 -0.18 -0.98 14.47
N SER A 51 0.50 -2.12 14.61
CA SER A 51 1.94 -2.20 14.35
C SER A 51 2.24 -2.00 12.86
N PRO A 52 3.46 -1.54 12.48
CA PRO A 52 3.85 -1.42 11.09
C PRO A 52 3.63 -2.68 10.26
N GLY A 53 3.94 -3.86 10.81
CA GLY A 53 3.72 -5.14 10.16
C GLY A 53 2.23 -5.43 9.91
N VAL A 54 1.37 -5.22 10.90
CA VAL A 54 -0.08 -5.46 10.76
C VAL A 54 -0.70 -4.50 9.75
N ARG A 55 -0.34 -3.22 9.78
CA ARG A 55 -0.79 -2.22 8.79
C ARG A 55 -0.41 -2.62 7.37
N ALA A 56 0.83 -3.05 7.17
CA ALA A 56 1.33 -3.49 5.88
C ALA A 56 0.60 -4.75 5.39
N ALA A 57 0.38 -5.75 6.26
CA ALA A 57 -0.34 -6.97 5.91
C ALA A 57 -1.79 -6.69 5.49
N ASN A 58 -2.50 -5.83 6.24
CA ASN A 58 -3.87 -5.43 5.91
C ASN A 58 -3.94 -4.71 4.55
N ALA A 59 -3.02 -3.79 4.30
CA ALA A 59 -2.94 -3.08 3.02
C ALA A 59 -2.61 -4.02 1.85
N VAL A 60 -1.68 -4.96 2.02
CA VAL A 60 -1.34 -5.97 1.01
C VAL A 60 -2.56 -6.82 0.66
N SER A 61 -3.33 -7.29 1.64
CA SER A 61 -4.53 -8.09 1.39
C SER A 61 -5.54 -7.37 0.48
N ILE A 62 -5.77 -6.07 0.72
CA ILE A 62 -6.68 -5.25 -0.10
C ILE A 62 -6.13 -5.09 -1.53
N LEU A 63 -4.81 -4.88 -1.64
CA LEU A 63 -4.13 -4.66 -2.91
C LEU A 63 -4.05 -5.92 -3.77
N ASP A 64 -3.84 -7.08 -3.15
CA ASP A 64 -3.84 -8.37 -3.83
C ASP A 64 -5.22 -8.71 -4.39
N GLU A 65 -6.30 -8.46 -3.64
CA GLU A 65 -7.66 -8.66 -4.12
C GLU A 65 -7.95 -7.79 -5.36
N VAL A 66 -7.68 -6.48 -5.27
CA VAL A 66 -7.96 -5.57 -6.39
C VAL A 66 -7.02 -5.79 -7.58
N SER A 67 -5.83 -6.36 -7.37
CA SER A 67 -4.92 -6.72 -8.46
C SER A 67 -5.52 -7.76 -9.41
N GLN A 68 -6.49 -8.54 -8.96
CA GLN A 68 -7.21 -9.51 -9.79
C GLN A 68 -8.31 -8.89 -10.64
N ASP A 69 -8.58 -7.59 -10.50
CA ASP A 69 -9.62 -6.92 -11.28
C ASP A 69 -9.27 -6.93 -12.79
N PRO A 70 -10.19 -7.43 -13.65
CA PRO A 70 -9.94 -7.53 -15.09
C PRO A 70 -9.90 -6.16 -15.78
N ASN A 71 -10.49 -5.12 -15.18
CA ASN A 71 -10.49 -3.75 -15.71
C ASN A 71 -9.30 -2.92 -15.23
N MET A 72 -8.37 -3.51 -14.46
CA MET A 72 -7.20 -2.77 -13.98
C MET A 72 -6.25 -2.39 -15.12
N PRO A 73 -5.97 -1.09 -15.33
CA PRO A 73 -4.99 -0.65 -16.31
C PRO A 73 -3.59 -1.20 -16.00
N MET A 74 -2.80 -1.48 -17.05
CA MET A 74 -1.45 -2.05 -16.89
C MET A 74 -0.54 -1.20 -15.98
N HIS A 75 -0.56 0.13 -16.14
CA HIS A 75 0.26 1.02 -15.32
C HIS A 75 -0.14 0.96 -13.82
N ALA A 76 -1.45 0.86 -13.53
CA ALA A 76 -1.94 0.72 -12.17
C ALA A 76 -1.55 -0.65 -11.58
N ARG A 77 -1.61 -1.72 -12.38
CA ARG A 77 -1.18 -3.06 -11.99
C ARG A 77 0.30 -3.10 -11.60
N THR A 78 1.17 -2.48 -12.41
CA THR A 78 2.61 -2.38 -12.10
C THR A 78 2.87 -1.55 -10.84
N ALA A 79 2.10 -0.47 -10.63
CA ALA A 79 2.20 0.33 -9.42
C ALA A 79 1.77 -0.45 -8.18
N VAL A 80 0.64 -1.16 -8.23
CA VAL A 80 0.16 -2.05 -7.15
C VAL A 80 1.19 -3.12 -6.83
N TRP A 81 1.75 -3.79 -7.84
CA TRP A 81 2.80 -4.79 -7.64
C TRP A 81 4.01 -4.21 -6.89
N SER A 82 4.45 -3.00 -7.28
CA SER A 82 5.56 -2.31 -6.63
C SER A 82 5.24 -1.95 -5.17
N ILE A 83 4.00 -1.52 -4.89
CA ILE A 83 3.53 -1.22 -3.53
C ILE A 83 3.53 -2.48 -2.67
N VAL A 84 2.96 -3.58 -3.16
CA VAL A 84 2.92 -4.87 -2.46
C VAL A 84 4.33 -5.38 -2.16
N ALA A 85 5.26 -5.26 -3.11
CA ALA A 85 6.65 -5.65 -2.91
C ALA A 85 7.33 -4.86 -1.79
N VAL A 86 7.12 -3.53 -1.72
CA VAL A 86 7.64 -2.69 -0.64
C VAL A 86 7.03 -3.09 0.71
N LEU A 87 5.70 -3.19 0.78
CA LEU A 87 4.97 -3.51 2.02
C LEU A 87 5.29 -4.91 2.56
N SER A 88 5.53 -5.89 1.70
CA SER A 88 5.92 -7.25 2.09
C SER A 88 7.26 -7.31 2.85
N THR A 89 8.08 -6.26 2.76
CA THR A 89 9.35 -6.15 3.51
C THR A 89 9.20 -5.47 4.87
N VAL A 90 8.01 -4.98 5.22
CA VAL A 90 7.71 -4.38 6.52
C VAL A 90 7.34 -5.52 7.48
N LYS A 91 8.09 -5.64 8.58
CA LYS A 91 7.90 -6.70 9.57
C LYS A 91 8.16 -6.15 10.97
N ASP A 92 7.40 -6.63 11.95
CA ASP A 92 7.60 -6.34 13.37
C ASP A 92 8.83 -7.07 13.93
#